data_AF-A0A1Z5KUD9-F1
#
_entry.id   AF-A0A1Z5KUD9-F1
#
_cell.length_a   1.000
_cell.length_b   1.000
_cell.length_c   1.000
_cell.angle_alpha   90.00
_cell.angle_beta   90.00
_cell.angle_gamma   90.00
#
_symmetry.space_group_name_H-M   'P 1'
#
loop_
_entity.id
_entity.type
_entity.pdbx_description
1 polymer ?
#
loop_
_entity_poly.entity_id
_entity_poly.type
_entity_poly.pdbx_seq_one_letter_code
_entity_poly.pdbx_strand_id
1 'polypeptide(L)'
;MMWALGSALVLGAVVLTSATVELLCENDSDCVRGQRCVRHANFSLSANCESVKYCISVTGDSCQCFGGYSCRERDCPRSRYECNYLENRITRCGGSLGPVCRPNEVCGYEATGLVCIKCPCYGTHVAKCVKKDPRVPCPARSMVFVQGSSYTCVSCASETAALTGSARGT
;
A
#
# COMPACT_ATOMS: atom_id res chain seq x y z
N MET A 1 -69.40 18.90 22.13
CA MET A 1 -68.41 19.97 21.84
C MET A 1 -67.06 19.31 21.64
N MET A 2 -66.52 19.44 20.44
CA MET A 2 -65.23 18.92 19.98
C MET A 2 -64.07 19.58 20.72
N TRP A 3 -63.05 18.81 21.11
CA TRP A 3 -61.65 19.25 21.12
C TRP A 3 -60.79 18.09 20.64
N ALA A 4 -60.27 18.23 19.41
CA ALA A 4 -59.18 17.44 18.88
C ALA A 4 -57.89 18.23 19.10
N LEU A 5 -56.87 17.63 19.70
CA LEU A 5 -55.48 18.05 19.55
C LEU A 5 -54.61 16.80 19.52
N GLY A 6 -54.09 16.51 18.33
CA GLY A 6 -53.05 15.51 18.14
C GLY A 6 -51.72 15.99 18.69
N SER A 7 -50.81 15.06 18.93
CA SER A 7 -49.39 15.36 19.08
C SER A 7 -48.60 14.19 18.52
N ALA A 8 -47.80 14.52 17.51
CA ALA A 8 -47.09 13.62 16.65
C ALA A 8 -45.93 12.89 17.36
N LEU A 9 -45.67 11.67 16.89
CA LEU A 9 -44.43 10.93 17.09
C LEU A 9 -43.22 11.77 16.67
N VAL A 10 -42.24 11.93 17.56
CA VAL A 10 -40.88 12.32 17.19
C VAL A 10 -39.97 11.11 17.44
N LEU A 11 -39.82 10.28 16.41
CA LEU A 11 -38.74 9.29 16.31
C LEU A 11 -37.45 10.06 16.02
N GLY A 12 -36.67 10.34 17.07
CA GLY A 12 -35.32 10.86 16.92
C GLY A 12 -34.41 9.75 16.39
N ALA A 13 -34.24 9.66 15.06
CA ALA A 13 -33.17 8.89 14.47
C ALA A 13 -31.85 9.63 14.71
N VAL A 14 -31.06 9.18 15.70
CA VAL A 14 -29.65 9.57 15.80
C VAL A 14 -28.92 8.89 14.65
N VAL A 15 -28.77 9.60 13.54
CA VAL A 15 -27.84 9.19 12.50
C VAL A 15 -26.43 9.44 13.05
N LEU A 16 -25.80 8.38 13.58
CA LEU A 16 -24.36 8.35 13.77
C LEU A 16 -23.73 8.33 12.36
N THR A 17 -23.59 9.50 11.75
CA THR A 17 -22.66 9.65 10.64
C THR A 17 -21.27 9.51 11.25
N SER A 18 -20.71 8.30 11.18
CA SER A 18 -19.29 8.04 11.37
C SER A 18 -18.52 8.77 10.26
N ALA A 19 -18.47 10.09 10.32
CA ALA A 19 -17.49 10.86 9.58
C ALA A 19 -16.16 10.48 10.21
N THR A 20 -15.47 9.53 9.60
CA THR A 20 -14.05 9.32 9.87
C THR A 20 -13.39 10.64 9.47
N VAL A 21 -13.18 11.53 10.42
CA VAL A 21 -12.24 12.63 10.25
C VAL A 21 -10.93 11.91 9.99
N GLU A 22 -10.54 11.91 8.72
CA GLU A 22 -9.21 11.56 8.29
C GLU A 22 -8.25 12.55 8.98
N LEU A 23 -7.83 12.22 10.21
CA LEU A 23 -6.85 13.03 10.93
C LEU A 23 -5.53 12.89 10.19
N LEU A 24 -5.19 13.94 9.47
CA LEU A 24 -3.85 14.14 8.94
C LEU A 24 -2.84 14.08 10.08
N CYS A 25 -1.71 13.46 9.83
CA CYS A 25 -0.63 13.32 10.81
C CYS A 25 0.73 13.48 10.14
N GLU A 26 1.76 13.82 10.91
CA GLU A 26 3.14 13.81 10.45
C GLU A 26 3.96 12.67 11.05
N ASN A 27 3.62 12.26 12.27
CA ASN A 27 4.33 11.27 13.06
C ASN A 27 3.37 10.45 13.94
N ASP A 28 3.85 9.32 14.47
CA ASP A 28 3.03 8.43 15.30
C ASP A 28 2.51 9.08 16.60
N SER A 29 3.19 10.10 17.14
CA SER A 29 2.73 10.81 18.33
C SER A 29 1.55 11.74 18.09
N ASP A 30 1.26 12.09 16.82
CA ASP A 30 0.05 12.83 16.46
C ASP A 30 -1.21 11.94 16.55
N CYS A 31 -1.02 10.61 16.62
CA CYS A 31 -2.10 9.64 16.60
C CYS A 31 -2.52 9.18 18.00
N VAL A 32 -3.81 8.89 18.16
CA VAL A 32 -4.34 8.36 19.42
C VAL A 32 -3.95 6.89 19.61
N ARG A 33 -3.98 6.44 20.87
CA ARG A 33 -3.47 5.12 21.31
C ARG A 33 -3.83 3.98 20.35
N GLY A 34 -2.83 3.19 19.99
CA GLY A 34 -2.98 2.02 19.10
C GLY A 34 -3.01 2.35 17.61
N GLN A 35 -2.97 3.62 17.24
CA GLN A 35 -2.84 4.06 15.85
C GLN A 35 -1.39 4.39 15.49
N ARG A 36 -1.13 4.43 14.19
CA ARG A 36 0.15 4.86 13.61
C ARG A 36 -0.10 5.86 12.50
N CYS A 37 0.87 6.73 12.30
CA CYS A 37 0.86 7.67 11.20
C CYS A 37 1.40 6.98 9.95
N VAL A 38 0.50 6.58 9.06
CA VAL A 38 0.83 5.76 7.89
C VAL A 38 0.72 6.60 6.63
N ARG A 39 1.68 6.42 5.72
CA ARG A 39 1.61 7.02 4.39
C ARG A 39 0.55 6.30 3.58
N HIS A 40 -0.43 7.06 3.14
CA HIS A 40 -1.39 6.67 2.12
C HIS A 40 -0.92 7.24 0.81
N ALA A 41 -0.89 6.39 -0.21
CA ALA A 41 -0.42 6.80 -1.50
C ALA A 41 -1.36 6.30 -2.60
N ASN A 42 -1.90 7.25 -3.35
CA ASN A 42 -2.79 6.95 -4.47
C ASN A 42 -1.95 6.84 -5.74
N PHE A 43 -1.85 5.62 -6.26
CA PHE A 43 -1.11 5.34 -7.47
C PHE A 43 -1.97 4.43 -8.36
N SER A 44 -3.02 5.01 -8.95
CA SER A 44 -3.88 4.40 -9.98
C SER A 44 -3.47 4.81 -11.40
N LEU A 45 -3.72 3.99 -12.43
CA LEU A 45 -3.43 4.33 -13.84
C LEU A 45 -4.02 5.69 -14.29
N SER A 46 -5.06 6.14 -13.58
CA SER A 46 -5.83 7.35 -13.89
C SER A 46 -5.48 8.57 -13.02
N ALA A 47 -4.79 8.41 -11.88
CA ALA A 47 -4.52 9.46 -10.91
C ALA A 47 -3.06 9.98 -10.94
N ASN A 48 -2.77 11.02 -10.16
CA ASN A 48 -1.41 11.54 -9.96
C ASN A 48 -0.73 10.88 -8.74
N CYS A 49 0.58 11.07 -8.64
CA CYS A 49 1.42 10.70 -7.50
C CYS A 49 1.02 11.53 -6.25
N GLU A 50 -0.04 11.13 -5.55
CA GLU A 50 -0.49 11.83 -4.34
C GLU A 50 -0.14 11.02 -3.09
N SER A 51 0.52 11.66 -2.13
CA SER A 51 0.83 11.03 -0.85
C SER A 51 0.39 11.92 0.30
N VAL A 52 -0.42 11.35 1.17
CA VAL A 52 -0.93 11.99 2.38
C VAL A 52 -0.74 11.02 3.54
N LYS A 53 -0.59 11.53 4.76
CA LYS A 53 -0.43 10.70 5.94
C LYS A 53 -1.67 10.79 6.82
N TYR A 54 -2.13 9.65 7.29
CA TYR A 54 -3.30 9.55 8.17
C TYR A 54 -3.00 8.66 9.37
N CYS A 55 -3.67 8.95 10.47
CA CYS A 55 -3.69 8.03 11.60
C CYS A 55 -4.60 6.85 11.29
N ILE A 56 -4.03 5.64 11.24
CA ILE A 56 -4.79 4.40 11.04
C ILE A 56 -4.56 3.42 12.18
N SER A 57 -5.53 2.53 12.36
CA SER A 57 -5.43 1.42 13.29
C SER A 57 -4.41 0.41 12.79
N VAL A 58 -3.47 0.04 13.67
CA VAL A 58 -2.54 -1.06 13.44
C VAL A 58 -2.77 -2.14 14.48
N THR A 59 -2.65 -3.39 14.04
CA THR A 59 -2.50 -4.57 14.89
C THR A 59 -1.02 -4.96 14.89
N GLY A 60 -0.65 -6.00 15.65
CA GLY A 60 0.76 -6.43 15.78
C GLY A 60 1.49 -6.55 14.45
N ASP A 61 0.83 -7.13 13.43
CA ASP A 61 1.45 -7.50 12.16
C ASP A 61 0.72 -6.94 10.91
N SER A 62 -0.30 -6.09 11.08
CA SER A 62 -1.13 -5.60 9.98
C SER A 62 -1.74 -4.24 10.27
N CYS A 63 -2.16 -3.53 9.23
CA CYS A 63 -2.83 -2.23 9.32
C CYS A 63 -4.16 -2.23 8.57
N GLN A 64 -5.08 -1.39 9.02
CA GLN A 64 -6.39 -1.22 8.38
C GLN A 64 -6.42 0.11 7.61
N CYS A 65 -6.38 0.03 6.29
CA CYS A 65 -6.43 1.20 5.41
C CYS A 65 -7.88 1.58 5.05
N PHE A 66 -8.07 2.79 4.53
CA PHE A 66 -9.32 3.20 3.89
C PHE A 66 -9.69 2.32 2.69
N GLY A 67 -10.98 2.27 2.36
CA GLY A 67 -11.52 1.45 1.27
C GLY A 67 -10.76 1.66 -0.05
N GLY A 68 -10.33 0.56 -0.67
CA GLY A 68 -9.54 0.56 -1.90
C GLY A 68 -8.02 0.53 -1.69
N TYR A 69 -7.52 0.99 -0.54
CA TYR A 69 -6.10 0.91 -0.23
C TYR A 69 -5.75 -0.46 0.35
N SER A 70 -4.59 -0.98 0.00
CA SER A 70 -4.05 -2.20 0.59
C SER A 70 -2.93 -1.87 1.57
N CYS A 71 -2.95 -2.53 2.73
CA CYS A 71 -1.89 -2.43 3.71
C CYS A 71 -0.68 -3.28 3.28
N ARG A 72 0.51 -2.72 3.42
CA ARG A 72 1.77 -3.44 3.31
C ARG A 72 2.66 -3.13 4.50
N GLU A 73 3.20 -4.18 5.11
CA GLU A 73 4.32 -4.06 6.04
C GLU A 73 5.64 -3.88 5.26
N ARG A 74 6.42 -2.88 5.64
CA ARG A 74 7.73 -2.53 5.10
C ARG A 74 8.79 -2.80 6.15
N ASP A 75 9.97 -3.17 5.68
CA ASP A 75 11.17 -3.19 6.50
C ASP A 75 11.63 -1.75 6.81
N CYS A 76 10.92 -1.04 7.68
CA CYS A 76 11.17 0.36 7.95
C CYS A 76 10.97 0.72 9.44
N PRO A 77 12.02 1.04 10.21
CA PRO A 77 11.91 1.21 11.66
C PRO A 77 10.90 2.28 12.11
N ARG A 78 10.79 3.38 11.37
CA ARG A 78 9.93 4.54 11.71
C ARG A 78 8.58 4.55 11.00
N SER A 79 8.40 3.73 9.96
CA SER A 79 7.18 3.73 9.15
C SER A 79 6.95 2.33 8.56
N ARG A 80 6.74 1.37 9.47
CA ARG A 80 6.60 -0.06 9.16
C ARG A 80 5.39 -0.36 8.28
N TYR A 81 4.44 0.56 8.17
CA TYR A 81 3.24 0.37 7.37
C TYR A 81 3.17 1.38 6.24
N GLU A 82 2.49 0.96 5.17
CA GLU A 82 2.12 1.79 4.04
C GLU A 82 0.77 1.32 3.52
N CYS A 83 -0.10 2.27 3.17
CA CYS A 83 -1.38 2.02 2.53
C CYS A 83 -1.31 2.52 1.10
N ASN A 84 -1.41 1.61 0.12
CA ASN A 84 -1.35 2.00 -1.30
C ASN A 84 -2.61 1.61 -2.03
N TYR A 85 -3.16 2.53 -2.83
CA TYR A 85 -4.11 2.19 -3.87
C TYR A 85 -3.32 1.80 -5.13
N LEU A 86 -3.34 0.51 -5.47
CA LEU A 86 -2.69 -0.05 -6.67
C LEU A 86 -3.69 -0.94 -7.39
N GLU A 87 -4.13 -0.51 -8.58
CA GLU A 87 -5.15 -1.23 -9.37
C GLU A 87 -4.65 -2.61 -9.84
N ASN A 88 -3.35 -2.73 -10.07
CA ASN A 88 -2.74 -3.96 -10.55
C ASN A 88 -1.58 -4.42 -9.66
N ARG A 89 -1.73 -5.65 -9.14
CA ARG A 89 -0.74 -6.39 -8.35
C ARG A 89 -0.45 -7.78 -8.91
N ILE A 90 -0.95 -8.13 -10.09
CA ILE A 90 -0.93 -9.53 -10.54
C ILE A 90 0.43 -9.95 -11.08
N THR A 91 1.20 -9.08 -11.75
CA THR A 91 2.49 -9.43 -12.40
C THR A 91 3.72 -9.20 -11.52
N ARG A 92 3.54 -8.76 -10.27
CA ARG A 92 4.64 -8.45 -9.34
C ARG A 92 5.09 -9.67 -8.54
N CYS A 93 6.15 -9.52 -7.76
CA CYS A 93 6.56 -10.53 -6.78
C CYS A 93 5.41 -10.83 -5.81
N GLY A 94 5.00 -12.11 -5.75
CA GLY A 94 3.85 -12.56 -4.95
C GLY A 94 2.47 -12.36 -5.59
N GLY A 95 2.42 -11.76 -6.80
CA GLY A 95 1.20 -11.68 -7.60
C GLY A 95 0.88 -13.00 -8.31
N SER A 96 -0.39 -13.19 -8.70
CA SER A 96 -0.87 -14.43 -9.33
C SER A 96 -0.26 -14.73 -10.71
N LEU A 97 0.20 -13.70 -11.42
CA LEU A 97 0.94 -13.79 -12.68
C LEU A 97 2.42 -13.35 -12.51
N GLY A 98 2.89 -13.26 -11.27
CA GLY A 98 4.29 -12.99 -10.96
C GLY A 98 5.17 -14.22 -11.17
N PRO A 99 6.50 -14.05 -11.21
CA PRO A 99 7.41 -15.19 -11.29
C PRO A 99 7.37 -16.00 -9.99
N VAL A 100 7.36 -17.32 -10.12
CA VAL A 100 7.48 -18.26 -9.00
C VAL A 100 8.94 -18.67 -8.87
N CYS A 101 9.59 -18.18 -7.82
CA CYS A 101 11.02 -18.41 -7.61
C CYS A 101 11.31 -19.75 -6.93
N ARG A 102 12.45 -20.34 -7.25
CA ARG A 102 12.95 -21.54 -6.59
C ARG A 102 13.32 -21.27 -5.13
N PRO A 103 13.47 -22.29 -4.27
CA PRO A 103 13.82 -22.10 -2.86
C PRO A 103 15.13 -21.31 -2.62
N ASN A 104 16.10 -21.41 -3.54
CA ASN A 104 17.37 -20.70 -3.50
C ASN A 104 17.36 -19.36 -4.24
N GLU A 105 16.19 -18.89 -4.68
CA GLU A 105 15.99 -17.64 -5.39
C GLU A 105 15.10 -16.70 -4.57
N VAL A 106 15.22 -15.41 -4.86
CA VAL A 106 14.35 -14.36 -4.34
C VAL A 106 13.74 -13.60 -5.52
N CYS A 107 12.47 -13.23 -5.40
CA CYS A 107 11.84 -12.37 -6.39
C CYS A 107 12.25 -10.92 -6.15
N GLY A 108 12.70 -10.24 -7.21
CA GLY A 108 13.01 -8.83 -7.20
C GLY A 108 12.54 -8.13 -8.47
N TYR A 109 12.86 -6.85 -8.57
CA TYR A 109 12.40 -5.95 -9.62
C TYR A 109 13.59 -5.42 -10.41
N GLU A 110 13.65 -5.75 -11.70
CA GLU A 110 14.69 -5.27 -12.63
C GLU A 110 14.13 -4.10 -13.44
N ALA A 111 14.88 -2.99 -13.52
CA ALA A 111 14.46 -1.83 -14.30
C ALA A 111 14.44 -2.14 -15.80
N THR A 112 13.42 -1.67 -16.50
CA THR A 112 13.27 -1.85 -17.96
C THR A 112 13.94 -0.76 -18.78
N GLY A 113 14.47 0.27 -18.13
CA GLY A 113 14.98 1.49 -18.78
C GLY A 113 13.89 2.52 -19.11
N LEU A 114 12.61 2.21 -18.89
CA LEU A 114 11.53 3.18 -19.04
C LEU A 114 11.56 4.21 -17.90
N VAL A 115 11.43 5.49 -18.26
CA VAL A 115 11.34 6.59 -17.31
C VAL A 115 9.89 6.81 -16.90
N CYS A 116 9.66 6.98 -15.61
CA CYS A 116 8.34 7.34 -15.09
C CYS A 116 8.12 8.84 -15.18
N ILE A 117 7.19 9.27 -16.03
CA ILE A 117 6.83 10.69 -16.19
C ILE A 117 5.53 11.01 -15.41
N LYS A 118 4.62 10.04 -15.33
CA LYS A 118 3.39 10.12 -14.55
C LYS A 118 3.26 8.84 -13.72
N CYS A 119 3.05 9.00 -12.43
CA CYS A 119 2.76 7.86 -11.56
C CYS A 119 1.33 7.38 -11.82
N PRO A 120 1.13 6.06 -11.85
CA PRO A 120 2.01 5.02 -11.36
C PRO A 120 2.92 4.54 -12.48
N CYS A 121 4.16 4.25 -12.12
CA CYS A 121 5.23 3.90 -13.04
C CYS A 121 5.11 2.47 -13.59
N TYR A 122 3.94 2.08 -14.10
CA TYR A 122 3.70 0.73 -14.61
C TYR A 122 4.66 0.39 -15.75
N GLY A 123 5.29 -0.78 -15.65
CA GLY A 123 6.19 -1.28 -16.68
C GLY A 123 7.62 -0.74 -16.58
N THR A 124 7.91 0.15 -15.64
CA THR A 124 9.30 0.59 -15.36
C THR A 124 10.15 -0.52 -14.77
N HIS A 125 9.51 -1.54 -14.18
CA HIS A 125 10.18 -2.71 -13.66
C HIS A 125 9.51 -3.99 -14.15
N VAL A 126 10.26 -5.08 -14.17
CA VAL A 126 9.74 -6.44 -14.32
C VAL A 126 10.11 -7.26 -13.08
N ALA A 127 9.17 -8.07 -12.60
CA ALA A 127 9.45 -9.02 -11.53
C ALA A 127 10.26 -10.18 -12.10
N LYS A 128 11.33 -10.56 -11.41
CA LYS A 128 12.27 -11.61 -11.84
C LYS A 128 12.85 -12.34 -10.64
N CYS A 129 13.15 -13.62 -10.82
CA CYS A 129 13.87 -14.41 -9.84
C CYS A 129 15.38 -14.24 -10.00
N VAL A 130 16.06 -13.98 -8.90
CA VAL A 130 17.52 -13.92 -8.82
C VAL A 130 18.03 -14.86 -7.74
N LYS A 131 19.21 -15.44 -7.92
CA LYS A 131 19.82 -16.33 -6.92
C LYS A 131 20.06 -15.54 -5.63
N LYS A 132 19.69 -16.13 -4.49
CA LYS A 132 20.02 -15.56 -3.17
C LYS A 132 21.54 -15.49 -3.02
N ASP A 133 22.03 -14.35 -2.56
CA ASP A 133 23.39 -14.21 -2.08
C ASP A 133 23.40 -14.40 -0.55
N PRO A 134 24.02 -15.48 -0.03
CA PRO A 134 24.12 -15.71 1.42
C PRO A 134 24.84 -14.59 2.17
N ARG A 135 25.67 -13.79 1.48
CA ARG A 135 26.38 -12.64 2.06
C ARG A 135 25.50 -11.41 2.16
N VAL A 136 24.39 -11.37 1.42
CA VAL A 136 23.43 -10.26 1.39
C VAL A 136 22.02 -10.82 1.68
N PRO A 137 21.75 -11.26 2.92
CA PRO A 137 20.43 -11.72 3.30
C PRO A 137 19.44 -10.55 3.27
N CYS A 138 18.42 -10.62 2.42
CA CYS A 138 17.35 -9.63 2.45
C CYS A 138 16.42 -9.86 3.64
N PRO A 139 16.10 -8.82 4.42
CA PRO A 139 14.99 -8.86 5.36
C PRO A 139 13.68 -9.19 4.63
N ALA A 140 12.80 -9.94 5.30
CA ALA A 140 11.59 -10.50 4.68
C ALA A 140 10.61 -9.45 4.10
N ARG A 141 10.70 -8.19 4.53
CA ARG A 141 9.81 -7.09 4.13
C ARG A 141 10.48 -6.03 3.25
N SER A 142 11.77 -6.17 2.95
CA SER A 142 12.48 -5.27 2.03
C SER A 142 12.06 -5.55 0.59
N MET A 143 12.15 -4.55 -0.28
CA MET A 143 12.05 -4.80 -1.72
C MET A 143 13.41 -5.17 -2.28
N VAL A 144 13.43 -6.06 -3.26
CA VAL A 144 14.66 -6.48 -3.93
C VAL A 144 14.72 -5.79 -5.29
N PHE A 145 15.76 -4.99 -5.52
CA PHE A 145 16.04 -4.38 -6.82
C PHE A 145 17.20 -5.11 -7.49
N VAL A 146 16.97 -5.56 -8.71
CA VAL A 146 17.91 -6.38 -9.47
C VAL A 146 18.78 -5.50 -10.37
N GLN A 147 20.08 -5.78 -10.38
CA GLN A 147 21.07 -5.13 -11.23
C GLN A 147 21.95 -6.21 -11.87
N GLY A 148 21.62 -6.61 -13.11
CA GLY A 148 22.30 -7.68 -13.81
C GLY A 148 22.14 -9.03 -13.07
N SER A 149 23.25 -9.58 -12.59
CA SER A 149 23.27 -10.84 -11.83
C SER A 149 23.24 -10.67 -10.30
N SER A 150 23.21 -9.42 -9.82
CA SER A 150 23.17 -9.07 -8.40
C SER A 150 21.86 -8.38 -8.02
N TYR A 151 21.66 -8.14 -6.73
CA TYR A 151 20.51 -7.39 -6.22
C TYR A 151 20.87 -6.56 -4.99
N THR A 152 20.04 -5.56 -4.71
CA THR A 152 20.07 -4.77 -3.47
C THR A 152 18.74 -4.91 -2.74
N CYS A 153 18.79 -5.11 -1.43
CA CYS A 153 17.62 -5.08 -0.57
C CYS A 153 17.39 -3.63 -0.12
N VAL A 154 16.26 -3.05 -0.51
CA VAL A 154 15.91 -1.67 -0.18
C VAL A 154 14.86 -1.68 0.93
N SER A 155 15.31 -1.40 2.15
CA SER A 155 14.46 -1.12 3.31
C SER A 155 13.65 0.16 3.09
N CYS A 156 12.49 0.28 3.73
CA CYS A 156 11.54 1.39 3.58
C CYS A 156 10.97 1.64 2.17
N ALA A 157 11.39 0.88 1.14
CA ALA A 157 10.91 1.06 -0.22
C ALA A 157 9.38 0.92 -0.30
N SER A 158 8.75 1.94 -0.89
CA SER A 158 7.31 1.92 -1.20
C SER A 158 7.02 0.83 -2.22
N GLU A 159 5.87 0.15 -2.08
CA GLU A 159 5.44 -0.87 -3.04
C GLU A 159 5.35 -0.32 -4.48
N THR A 160 5.27 1.00 -4.59
CA THR A 160 5.09 1.73 -5.85
C THR A 160 6.39 2.12 -6.51
N ALA A 161 7.53 1.94 -5.84
CA ALA A 161 8.84 2.11 -6.43
C ALA A 161 9.12 1.09 -7.54
N ALA A 162 8.45 -0.07 -7.50
CA ALA A 162 8.54 -1.08 -8.54
C ALA A 162 7.15 -1.59 -8.93
N LEU A 163 6.54 -0.91 -9.91
CA LEU A 163 5.29 -1.33 -10.51
C LEU A 163 5.58 -2.09 -11.80
N THR A 164 5.28 -3.38 -11.76
CA THR A 164 5.35 -4.23 -12.95
C THR A 164 4.26 -3.85 -13.92
N GLY A 165 4.57 -3.88 -15.21
CA GLY A 165 3.57 -3.62 -16.25
C GLY A 165 2.41 -4.62 -16.14
N SER A 166 1.21 -4.17 -16.45
CA SER A 166 0.12 -5.11 -16.74
C SER A 166 0.53 -5.86 -18.00
N ALA A 167 0.54 -7.20 -17.96
CA ALA A 167 0.41 -7.94 -19.22
C ALA A 167 -0.88 -7.41 -19.85
N ARG A 168 -0.77 -6.78 -21.02
CA ARG A 168 -1.93 -6.35 -21.78
C ARG A 168 -2.84 -7.56 -21.95
N GLY A 169 -4.11 -7.43 -21.59
CA GLY A 169 -5.13 -8.16 -22.31
C GLY A 169 -5.02 -7.75 -23.77
N THR A 170 -4.70 -8.74 -24.59
CA THR A 170 -5.31 -8.96 -25.90
C THR A 170 -6.77 -8.52 -25.93
#